data_AF-A0A243W538-F1
#
_entry.id   AF-A0A243W538-F1
#
_cell.length_a   1.000
_cell.length_b   1.000
_cell.length_c   1.000
_cell.angle_alpha   90.00
_cell.angle_beta   90.00
_cell.angle_gamma   90.00
#
_symmetry.space_group_name_H-M   'P 1'
#
loop_
_entity.id
_entity.type
_entity.pdbx_description
1 polymer ?
#
loop_
_entity_poly.entity_id
_entity_poly.type
_entity_poly.pdbx_seq_one_letter_code
_entity_poly.pdbx_strand_id
1 'polypeptide(L)'
;MIKPIPPPQGETSEARQWVAEQLNLPYHTGMQDWPWEVADSEHLDDYLQLYARAADAERVVIMEMLLQAATEQPNPEKLRLAWVKVEALLNQNPHLHASTAQYWCIWGYKEQDLDVYGFSVSPYVRAWWRANYPVPNDWTE
;
A
#
# COMPACT_ATOMS: atom_id res chain seq x y z
N MET A 1 -15.95 -12.57 -10.31
CA MET A 1 -17.03 -12.37 -9.33
C MET A 1 -16.50 -11.38 -8.30
N ILE A 2 -17.20 -10.26 -8.07
CA ILE A 2 -16.80 -9.26 -7.08
C ILE A 2 -16.87 -9.91 -5.69
N LYS A 3 -15.79 -9.82 -4.92
CA LYS A 3 -15.70 -10.41 -3.57
C LYS A 3 -16.27 -9.43 -2.53
N PRO A 4 -16.83 -9.91 -1.41
CA PRO A 4 -17.12 -9.04 -0.28
C PRO A 4 -15.82 -8.42 0.26
N ILE A 5 -15.92 -7.21 0.81
CA ILE A 5 -14.79 -6.53 1.46
C ILE A 5 -14.44 -7.33 2.74
N PRO A 6 -13.18 -7.78 2.92
CA PRO A 6 -12.77 -8.51 4.11
C PRO A 6 -12.72 -7.59 5.36
N PRO A 7 -12.68 -8.17 6.58
CA PRO A 7 -12.48 -7.39 7.80
C PRO A 7 -11.19 -6.57 7.75
N PRO A 8 -11.17 -5.38 8.37
CA PRO A 8 -10.01 -4.51 8.31
C PRO A 8 -8.75 -5.16 8.89
N GLN A 9 -7.65 -5.08 8.14
CA GLN A 9 -6.31 -5.42 8.61
C GLN A 9 -5.54 -4.12 8.84
N GLY A 10 -4.75 -4.07 9.91
CA GLY A 10 -3.93 -2.92 10.25
C GLY A 10 -2.58 -3.37 10.78
N GLU A 11 -1.64 -2.45 10.78
CA GLU A 11 -0.31 -2.68 11.29
C GLU A 11 -0.29 -2.91 12.81
N THR A 12 0.75 -3.59 13.27
CA THR A 12 1.05 -3.74 14.70
C THR A 12 2.43 -3.17 15.02
N SER A 13 2.64 -2.74 16.27
CA SER A 13 3.94 -2.20 16.68
C SER A 13 5.03 -3.25 16.59
N GLU A 14 4.72 -4.51 16.89
CA GLU A 14 5.61 -5.66 16.79
C GLU A 14 6.03 -5.91 15.34
N ALA A 15 5.08 -5.89 14.40
CA ALA A 15 5.38 -6.05 12.98
C ALA A 15 6.24 -4.90 12.45
N ARG A 16 5.96 -3.65 12.83
CA ARG A 16 6.77 -2.49 12.43
C ARG A 16 8.19 -2.58 12.97
N GLN A 17 8.35 -2.96 14.24
CA GLN A 17 9.68 -3.18 14.82
C GLN A 17 10.44 -4.26 14.06
N TRP A 18 9.79 -5.39 13.76
CA TRP A 18 10.43 -6.46 13.00
C TRP A 18 10.87 -5.99 11.62
N VAL A 19 10.01 -5.29 10.87
CA VAL A 19 10.36 -4.76 9.54
C VAL A 19 11.52 -3.78 9.63
N ALA A 20 11.51 -2.89 10.63
CA ALA A 20 12.59 -1.95 10.87
C ALA A 20 13.94 -2.66 11.11
N GLU A 21 13.95 -3.72 11.93
CA GLU A 21 15.14 -4.53 12.19
C GLU A 21 15.64 -5.23 10.92
N GLN A 22 14.74 -5.77 10.09
CA GLN A 22 15.11 -6.45 8.85
C GLN A 22 15.69 -5.52 7.77
N LEU A 23 15.25 -4.26 7.74
CA LEU A 23 15.68 -3.26 6.77
C LEU A 23 16.72 -2.29 7.33
N ASN A 24 17.12 -2.45 8.60
CA ASN A 24 18.01 -1.54 9.32
C ASN A 24 17.53 -0.07 9.26
N LEU A 25 16.23 0.14 9.50
CA LEU A 25 15.57 1.44 9.51
C LEU A 25 15.38 1.96 10.95
N PRO A 26 15.35 3.29 11.15
CA PRO A 26 15.09 3.85 12.48
C PRO A 26 13.69 3.48 12.96
N TYR A 27 13.55 3.14 14.24
CA TYR A 27 12.26 2.81 14.83
C TYR A 27 12.20 3.24 16.30
N HIS A 28 11.07 3.82 16.70
CA HIS A 28 10.67 3.94 18.09
C HIS A 28 9.15 3.88 18.22
N THR A 29 8.65 3.45 19.38
CA THR A 29 7.21 3.21 19.62
C THR A 29 6.33 4.44 19.49
N GLY A 30 6.91 5.64 19.57
CA GLY A 30 6.22 6.92 19.34
C GLY A 30 5.97 7.30 17.86
N MET A 31 6.54 6.58 16.89
CA MET A 31 6.31 6.88 15.46
C MET A 31 4.95 6.31 15.07
N GLN A 32 3.96 7.16 14.85
CA GLN A 32 2.60 6.72 14.47
C GLN A 32 2.58 6.32 12.98
N ASP A 33 3.02 7.23 12.11
CA ASP A 33 3.03 7.04 10.66
C ASP A 33 4.34 6.44 10.16
N TRP A 34 4.91 5.50 10.92
CA TRP A 34 6.26 4.97 10.68
C TRP A 34 6.51 4.52 9.24
N PRO A 35 5.65 3.69 8.59
CA PRO A 35 5.88 3.27 7.19
C PRO A 35 5.94 4.44 6.22
N TRP A 36 5.23 5.53 6.52
CA TRP A 36 5.15 6.72 5.70
C TRP A 36 6.42 7.57 5.82
N GLU A 37 6.97 7.64 7.03
CA GLU A 37 8.16 8.44 7.34
C GLU A 37 9.47 7.81 6.85
N VAL A 38 9.55 6.47 6.79
CA VAL A 38 10.81 5.77 6.49
C VAL A 38 10.85 5.08 5.13
N ALA A 39 9.71 4.95 4.44
CA ALA A 39 9.71 4.38 3.10
C ALA A 39 10.45 5.29 2.13
N ASP A 40 11.27 4.70 1.28
CA ASP A 40 12.06 5.40 0.28
C ASP A 40 11.85 4.72 -1.09
N SER A 41 11.53 5.53 -2.08
CA SER A 41 11.29 5.10 -3.45
C SER A 41 12.47 4.37 -4.11
N GLU A 42 13.70 4.55 -3.63
CA GLU A 42 14.89 3.88 -4.16
C GLU A 42 15.12 2.49 -3.53
N HIS A 43 14.39 2.14 -2.45
CA HIS A 43 14.51 0.86 -1.74
C HIS A 43 13.37 -0.14 -2.02
N LEU A 44 12.57 0.11 -3.06
CA LEU A 44 11.43 -0.75 -3.45
C LEU A 44 11.79 -2.24 -3.59
N ASP A 45 12.95 -2.56 -4.17
CA ASP A 45 13.37 -3.96 -4.36
C ASP A 45 13.68 -4.67 -3.04
N ASP A 46 14.17 -3.96 -2.02
CA ASP A 46 14.41 -4.51 -0.68
C ASP A 46 13.09 -4.86 0.00
N TYR A 47 12.08 -4.00 -0.14
CA TYR A 47 10.74 -4.22 0.41
C TYR A 47 10.05 -5.43 -0.23
N LEU A 48 10.16 -5.57 -1.55
CA LEU A 48 9.62 -6.71 -2.29
C LEU A 48 10.26 -8.04 -1.87
N GLN A 49 11.58 -8.05 -1.69
CA GLN A 49 12.30 -9.24 -1.21
C GLN A 49 11.88 -9.60 0.22
N LEU A 50 11.72 -8.60 1.10
CA LEU A 50 11.28 -8.84 2.46
C LEU A 50 9.85 -9.38 2.52
N TYR A 51 8.94 -8.82 1.72
CA TYR A 51 7.55 -9.25 1.63
C TYR A 51 7.40 -10.75 1.36
N ALA A 52 8.24 -11.30 0.47
CA ALA A 52 8.18 -12.69 0.04
C ALA A 52 8.41 -13.70 1.19
N ARG A 53 9.16 -13.31 2.22
CA ARG A 53 9.51 -14.15 3.38
C ARG A 53 8.83 -13.74 4.69
N ALA A 54 8.14 -12.61 4.70
CA ALA A 54 7.44 -12.07 5.86
C ALA A 54 6.17 -12.86 6.19
N ALA A 55 5.75 -12.84 7.46
CA ALA A 55 4.43 -13.30 7.86
C ALA A 55 3.38 -12.20 7.63
N ASP A 56 2.11 -12.52 7.83
CA ASP A 56 1.01 -11.67 7.37
C ASP A 56 0.95 -10.30 8.06
N ALA A 57 1.29 -10.23 9.36
CA ALA A 57 1.31 -8.95 10.08
C ALA A 57 2.36 -7.99 9.52
N GLU A 58 3.56 -8.50 9.22
CA GLU A 58 4.65 -7.74 8.62
C GLU A 58 4.38 -7.40 7.16
N ARG A 59 3.68 -8.27 6.42
CA ARG A 59 3.25 -7.98 5.04
C ARG A 59 2.33 -6.78 4.95
N VAL A 60 1.47 -6.55 5.94
CA VAL A 60 0.62 -5.34 5.98
C VAL A 60 1.51 -4.09 6.04
N VAL A 61 2.46 -4.06 6.98
CA VAL A 61 3.45 -2.96 7.10
C VAL A 61 4.22 -2.75 5.80
N ILE A 62 4.74 -3.83 5.21
CA ILE A 62 5.55 -3.76 3.99
C ILE A 62 4.70 -3.29 2.80
N MET A 63 3.41 -3.65 2.73
CA MET A 63 2.51 -3.15 1.69
C MET A 63 2.30 -1.63 1.81
N GLU A 64 2.17 -1.11 3.03
CA GLU A 64 2.11 0.35 3.24
C GLU A 64 3.38 1.03 2.74
N MET A 65 4.56 0.50 3.11
CA MET A 65 5.84 1.03 2.65
C MET A 65 5.98 0.97 1.12
N LEU A 66 5.54 -0.11 0.47
CA LEU A 66 5.56 -0.24 -0.98
C LEU A 66 4.68 0.80 -1.67
N LEU A 67 3.47 1.05 -1.15
CA LEU A 67 2.56 2.04 -1.71
C LEU A 67 3.05 3.47 -1.46
N GLN A 68 3.66 3.75 -0.31
CA GLN A 68 4.30 5.04 -0.03
C GLN A 68 5.48 5.27 -0.96
N ALA A 69 6.42 4.33 -1.03
CA ALA A 69 7.60 4.42 -1.90
C ALA A 69 7.22 4.54 -3.38
N ALA A 70 6.15 3.86 -3.82
CA ALA A 70 5.61 4.04 -5.16
C ALA A 70 5.01 5.45 -5.35
N THR A 71 4.25 5.94 -4.37
CA THR A 71 3.65 7.30 -4.41
C THR A 71 4.70 8.39 -4.57
N GLU A 72 5.83 8.26 -3.88
CA GLU A 72 6.91 9.23 -3.88
C GLU A 72 7.86 9.09 -5.07
N GLN A 73 7.68 8.08 -5.93
CA GLN A 73 8.56 7.86 -7.07
C GLN A 73 8.36 8.96 -8.14
N PRO A 74 9.33 9.88 -8.34
CA PRO A 74 9.15 11.02 -9.24
C PRO A 74 9.20 10.62 -10.72
N ASN A 75 9.74 9.45 -11.05
CA ASN A 75 9.82 8.96 -12.42
C ASN A 75 8.59 8.09 -12.76
N PRO A 76 7.73 8.53 -13.72
CA PRO A 76 6.51 7.80 -14.06
C PRO A 76 6.74 6.36 -14.54
N GLU A 77 7.86 6.09 -15.23
CA GLU A 77 8.19 4.75 -15.70
C GLU A 77 8.63 3.84 -14.54
N LYS A 78 9.43 4.36 -13.60
CA LYS A 78 9.77 3.63 -12.37
C LYS A 78 8.51 3.33 -11.54
N LEU A 79 7.60 4.30 -11.39
CA LEU A 79 6.31 4.10 -10.73
C LEU A 79 5.51 2.98 -11.42
N ARG A 80 5.37 3.02 -12.74
CA ARG A 80 4.65 2.00 -13.51
C ARG A 80 5.23 0.60 -13.29
N LEU A 81 6.57 0.47 -13.29
CA LEU A 81 7.25 -0.80 -13.03
C LEU A 81 7.09 -1.28 -11.59
N ALA A 82 7.14 -0.37 -10.61
CA ALA A 82 6.87 -0.66 -9.22
C ALA A 82 5.43 -1.17 -9.03
N TRP A 83 4.47 -0.49 -9.66
CA TRP A 83 3.06 -0.85 -9.60
C TRP A 83 2.81 -2.27 -10.10
N VAL A 84 3.41 -2.71 -11.21
CA VAL A 84 3.27 -4.08 -11.71
C VAL A 84 3.62 -5.12 -10.64
N LYS A 85 4.64 -4.84 -9.83
CA LYS A 85 5.06 -5.73 -8.74
C LYS A 85 4.09 -5.65 -7.55
N VAL A 86 3.66 -4.46 -7.16
CA VAL A 86 2.68 -4.25 -6.09
C VAL A 86 1.34 -4.92 -6.43
N GLU A 87 0.84 -4.73 -7.65
CA GLU A 87 -0.39 -5.35 -8.15
C GLU A 87 -0.32 -6.87 -8.07
N ALA A 88 0.82 -7.48 -8.41
CA ALA A 88 1.01 -8.91 -8.28
C ALA A 88 0.86 -9.38 -6.81
N LEU A 89 1.41 -8.63 -5.84
CA LEU A 89 1.29 -8.96 -4.41
C LEU A 89 -0.15 -8.78 -3.90
N LEU A 90 -0.83 -7.72 -4.33
CA LEU A 90 -2.24 -7.47 -4.04
C LEU A 90 -3.12 -8.60 -4.58
N ASN A 91 -2.85 -9.08 -5.81
CA ASN A 91 -3.56 -10.21 -6.40
C ASN A 91 -3.29 -11.55 -5.68
N GLN A 92 -2.08 -11.73 -5.15
CA GLN A 92 -1.72 -12.94 -4.39
C GLN A 92 -2.37 -12.97 -3.00
N ASN A 93 -2.45 -11.82 -2.32
CA ASN A 93 -2.97 -11.72 -0.95
C ASN A 93 -4.09 -10.66 -0.82
N PRO A 94 -5.17 -10.75 -1.61
CA PRO A 94 -6.15 -9.67 -1.73
C PRO A 94 -6.91 -9.46 -0.42
N HIS A 95 -7.13 -10.53 0.36
CA HIS A 95 -7.82 -10.45 1.65
C HIS A 95 -6.99 -9.74 2.72
N LEU A 96 -5.66 -9.86 2.65
CA LEU A 96 -4.74 -9.23 3.60
C LEU A 96 -4.65 -7.72 3.37
N HIS A 97 -4.66 -7.30 2.11
CA HIS A 97 -4.34 -5.92 1.71
C HIS A 97 -5.54 -5.07 1.30
N ALA A 98 -6.76 -5.59 1.39
CA ALA A 98 -7.93 -4.81 0.98
C ALA A 98 -8.03 -3.50 1.78
N SER A 99 -7.81 -3.52 3.09
CA SER A 99 -7.94 -2.31 3.93
C SER A 99 -6.92 -1.24 3.57
N THR A 100 -5.66 -1.65 3.42
CA THR A 100 -4.59 -0.80 2.90
C THR A 100 -4.97 -0.29 1.51
N ALA A 101 -5.27 -1.13 0.53
CA ALA A 101 -5.66 -0.68 -0.80
C ALA A 101 -6.87 0.28 -0.80
N GLN A 102 -7.86 0.06 0.07
CA GLN A 102 -9.04 0.92 0.18
C GLN A 102 -8.67 2.33 0.64
N TYR A 103 -7.76 2.47 1.60
CA TYR A 103 -7.29 3.77 2.06
C TYR A 103 -6.61 4.53 0.93
N TRP A 104 -5.72 3.87 0.17
CA TRP A 104 -5.00 4.47 -0.96
C TRP A 104 -5.87 4.73 -2.18
N CYS A 105 -7.13 4.25 -2.19
CA CYS A 105 -8.10 4.69 -3.18
C CYS A 105 -8.58 6.12 -2.94
N ILE A 106 -8.45 6.66 -1.72
CA ILE A 106 -8.84 8.03 -1.34
C ILE A 106 -10.17 8.44 -1.98
N TRP A 107 -11.21 7.64 -1.73
CA TRP A 107 -12.51 7.76 -2.40
C TRP A 107 -13.19 9.12 -2.20
N GLY A 108 -12.73 9.94 -1.25
CA GLY A 108 -13.19 11.32 -1.05
C GLY A 108 -12.85 12.33 -2.15
N TYR A 109 -12.00 11.96 -3.11
CA TYR A 109 -11.69 12.81 -4.26
C TYR A 109 -12.23 12.21 -5.57
N LYS A 110 -12.74 13.05 -6.48
CA LYS A 110 -13.16 12.59 -7.81
C LYS A 110 -11.93 12.23 -8.64
N GLU A 111 -12.13 11.39 -9.66
CA GLU A 111 -11.03 10.89 -10.52
C GLU A 111 -10.22 12.03 -11.15
N GLN A 112 -10.91 13.09 -11.58
CA GLN A 112 -10.32 14.28 -12.20
C GLN A 112 -9.48 15.15 -11.26
N ASP A 113 -9.57 14.94 -9.94
CA ASP A 113 -8.89 15.73 -8.92
C ASP A 113 -7.77 14.94 -8.22
N LEU A 114 -7.54 13.68 -8.62
CA LEU A 114 -6.54 12.79 -7.99
C LEU A 114 -5.09 13.22 -8.21
N ASP A 115 -4.81 13.90 -9.32
CA ASP A 115 -3.48 14.43 -9.63
C ASP A 115 -3.09 15.60 -8.70
N VAL A 116 -4.09 16.30 -8.15
CA VAL A 116 -3.88 17.43 -7.23
C VAL A 116 -3.96 17.00 -5.77
N TYR A 117 -4.95 16.19 -5.41
CA TYR A 117 -5.25 15.87 -4.00
C TYR A 117 -4.94 14.42 -3.61
N GLY A 118 -4.50 13.60 -4.56
CA GLY A 118 -4.27 12.19 -4.34
C GLY A 118 -2.82 11.77 -4.30
N PHE A 119 -2.62 10.50 -3.93
CA PHE A 119 -1.34 9.84 -4.08
C PHE A 119 -1.11 9.47 -5.55
N SER A 120 0.12 9.59 -6.04
CA SER A 120 0.49 9.21 -7.41
C SER A 120 0.09 7.78 -7.79
N VAL A 121 0.02 6.87 -6.80
CA VAL A 121 -0.39 5.47 -7.00
C VAL A 121 -1.92 5.27 -7.02
N SER A 122 -2.70 6.24 -6.52
CA SER A 122 -4.15 6.09 -6.32
C SER A 122 -4.95 5.67 -7.55
N PRO A 123 -4.69 6.23 -8.76
CA PRO A 123 -5.40 5.78 -9.96
C PRO A 123 -5.22 4.28 -10.24
N TYR A 124 -4.03 3.76 -9.98
CA TYR A 124 -3.71 2.35 -10.14
C TYR A 124 -4.41 1.49 -9.09
N VAL A 125 -4.38 1.91 -7.82
CA VAL A 125 -5.05 1.21 -6.72
C VAL A 125 -6.57 1.18 -6.93
N ARG A 126 -7.18 2.28 -7.39
CA ARG A 126 -8.61 2.32 -7.75
C ARG A 126 -8.96 1.36 -8.87
N ALA A 127 -8.13 1.29 -9.91
CA ALA A 127 -8.34 0.36 -11.01
C ALA A 127 -8.32 -1.09 -10.51
N TRP A 128 -7.33 -1.45 -9.68
CA TRP A 128 -7.26 -2.75 -9.04
C TRP A 128 -8.47 -3.02 -8.12
N TRP A 129 -8.86 -2.05 -7.30
CA TRP A 129 -10.01 -2.19 -6.40
C TRP A 129 -11.30 -2.47 -7.17
N ARG A 130 -11.61 -1.67 -8.19
CA ARG A 130 -12.82 -1.82 -9.02
C ARG A 130 -12.88 -3.19 -9.72
N ALA A 131 -11.73 -3.81 -9.98
CA ALA A 131 -11.66 -5.15 -10.55
C ALA A 131 -11.94 -6.27 -9.51
N ASN A 132 -11.77 -6.01 -8.22
CA ASN A 132 -11.77 -7.03 -7.16
C ASN A 132 -12.91 -6.89 -6.12
N TYR A 133 -13.35 -5.66 -5.85
CA TYR A 133 -14.23 -5.30 -4.74
C TYR A 133 -15.32 -4.29 -5.16
N PRO A 134 -16.44 -4.22 -4.43
CA PRO A 134 -17.42 -3.18 -4.67
C PRO A 134 -16.86 -1.82 -4.24
N VAL A 135 -17.22 -0.76 -4.96
CA VAL A 135 -16.91 0.62 -4.53
C VAL A 135 -17.75 0.91 -3.28
N PRO A 136 -17.15 1.40 -2.17
CA PRO A 136 -17.91 1.69 -0.96
C PRO A 136 -18.97 2.78 -1.23
N ASN A 137 -20.19 2.55 -0.76
CA ASN A 137 -21.39 3.33 -1.13
C ASN A 137 -21.33 4.82 -0.77
N ASP A 138 -20.48 5.24 0.18
CA ASP A 138 -20.43 6.63 0.66
C ASP A 138 -19.68 7.58 -0.29
N TRP A 139 -19.18 7.07 -1.42
CA TRP A 139 -18.25 7.80 -2.29
C TRP A 139 -18.59 7.71 -3.78
N THR A 140 -19.80 7.25 -4.12
CA THR A 140 -20.31 7.28 -5.48
C THR A 140 -21.08 8.57 -5.75
N GLU A 141 -20.38 9.66 -6.05
CA GLU A 141 -20.97 10.90 -6.61
C GLU A 141 -20.06 11.62 -7.63
#